data_AF-A0A3M2BP95-F1
#
_entry.id   AF-A0A3M2BP95-F1
#
_cell.length_a   1.000
_cell.length_b   1.000
_cell.length_c   1.000
_cell.angle_alpha   90.00
_cell.angle_beta   90.00
_cell.angle_gamma   90.00
#
_symmetry.space_group_name_H-M   'P 1'
#
loop_
_entity.id
_entity.type
_entity.pdbx_description
1 polymer ?
#
loop_
_entity_poly.entity_id
_entity_poly.type
_entity_poly.pdbx_seq_one_letter_code
_entity_poly.pdbx_strand_id
1 'polypeptide(L)' 'GEGLPGPDDVLKTVAGDGILMSQFGPRRLRAVTHRDVDEAGVRRAAEALAGALDL' A
#
# COMPACT_ATOMS: atom_id res chain seq x y z
N GLY A 1 -4.12 -6.35 18.28
CA GLY A 1 -5.41 -7.01 18.52
C GLY A 1 -5.95 -7.39 17.17
N GLU A 2 -6.45 -8.62 17.01
CA GLU A 2 -6.72 -9.24 15.70
C GLU A 2 -5.48 -9.33 14.78
N GLY A 3 -5.52 -10.21 13.77
CA GLY A 3 -4.40 -10.41 12.85
C GLY A 3 -4.15 -9.17 11.99
N LEU A 4 -3.01 -9.13 11.28
CA LEU A 4 -2.78 -8.12 10.24
C LEU A 4 -3.97 -8.08 9.26
N PRO A 5 -4.37 -6.91 8.75
CA PRO A 5 -5.48 -6.79 7.82
C PRO A 5 -5.24 -7.62 6.55
N GLY A 6 -6.36 -8.05 5.95
CA GLY A 6 -6.31 -8.78 4.69
C GLY A 6 -5.73 -7.92 3.56
N PRO A 7 -5.18 -8.54 2.51
CA PRO A 7 -4.63 -7.79 1.37
C PRO A 7 -5.68 -6.88 0.71
N ASP A 8 -6.95 -7.30 0.67
CA ASP A 8 -8.03 -6.48 0.10
C ASP A 8 -8.35 -5.25 0.96
N ASP A 9 -8.30 -5.40 2.29
CA ASP A 9 -8.50 -4.28 3.22
C ASP A 9 -7.36 -3.26 3.08
N VAL A 10 -6.11 -3.75 3.03
CA VAL A 10 -4.94 -2.89 2.79
C VAL A 10 -5.06 -2.15 1.47
N LEU A 11 -5.39 -2.85 0.38
CA LEU A 11 -5.56 -2.26 -0.95
C LEU A 11 -6.65 -1.19 -0.97
N LYS A 12 -7.78 -1.44 -0.31
CA LYS A 12 -8.88 -0.49 -0.20
C LYS A 12 -8.46 0.76 0.56
N THR A 13 -7.74 0.60 1.68
CA THR A 13 -7.26 1.72 2.49
C THR A 13 -6.29 2.60 1.71
N VAL A 14 -5.21 2.02 1.16
CA VAL A 14 -4.18 2.82 0.46
C VAL A 14 -4.72 3.44 -0.84
N ALA A 15 -5.71 2.83 -1.49
CA ALA A 15 -6.38 3.42 -2.64
C ALA A 15 -7.18 4.68 -2.29
N GLY A 16 -7.68 4.79 -1.05
CA GLY A 16 -8.30 6.02 -0.52
C GLY A 16 -7.33 7.21 -0.49
N ASP A 17 -6.03 6.93 -0.32
CA ASP A 17 -4.95 7.92 -0.32
C ASP A 17 -4.34 8.15 -1.72
N GLY A 18 -4.96 7.59 -2.77
CA GLY A 18 -4.48 7.68 -4.15
C GLY A 18 -3.27 6.78 -4.45
N ILE A 19 -2.93 5.84 -3.56
CA ILE A 19 -1.83 4.90 -3.74
C ILE A 19 -2.39 3.60 -4.33
N LEU A 20 -1.99 3.30 -5.56
CA LEU A 20 -2.47 2.11 -6.27
C LEU A 20 -1.43 0.99 -6.21
N MET A 21 -1.87 -0.16 -5.68
CA MET A 21 -1.10 -1.40 -5.68
C MET A 21 -1.98 -2.53 -6.19
N SER A 22 -1.37 -3.67 -6.52
CA SER A 22 -2.12 -4.88 -6.86
C SER A 22 -1.62 -6.08 -6.08
N GLN A 23 -2.51 -7.03 -5.82
CA GLN A 23 -2.12 -8.30 -5.22
C GLN A 23 -1.24 -9.10 -6.19
N PHE A 24 -0.17 -9.69 -5.67
CA PHE A 24 0.82 -10.47 -6.40
C PHE A 24 1.07 -11.83 -5.71
N GLY A 25 -0.01 -12.57 -5.51
CA GLY A 25 -0.06 -13.80 -4.73
C GLY A 25 -0.57 -13.59 -3.29
N PRO A 26 -0.61 -14.64 -2.46
CA PRO A 26 -1.42 -14.65 -1.24
C PRO A 26 -1.05 -13.60 -0.18
N ARG A 27 0.23 -13.21 -0.11
CA ARG A 27 0.78 -12.31 0.93
C ARG A 27 1.68 -11.22 0.36
N ARG A 28 1.55 -10.90 -0.93
CA ARG A 28 2.40 -9.93 -1.60
C ARG A 28 1.54 -8.91 -2.31
N LEU A 29 1.90 -7.65 -2.16
CA LEU A 29 1.38 -6.53 -2.93
C LEU A 29 2.50 -6.00 -3.82
N ARG A 30 2.13 -5.43 -4.97
CA ARG A 30 3.05 -4.79 -5.91
C ARG A 30 2.60 -3.37 -6.17
N ALA A 31 3.45 -2.42 -5.84
CA ALA A 31 3.38 -1.07 -6.39
C ALA A 31 4.08 -1.07 -7.75
N VAL A 32 3.45 -0.47 -8.76
CA VAL A 32 4.07 -0.24 -10.06
C VAL A 32 4.36 1.26 -10.15
N THR A 33 5.63 1.62 -10.17
CA THR A 33 6.06 3.02 -10.28
C THR A 33 6.29 3.39 -11.73
N HIS A 34 5.80 4.57 -12.11
CA HIS A 34 6.19 5.21 -13.36
C HIS A 34 7.49 6.01 -13.16
N ARG A 35 8.09 6.48 -14.25
CA ARG A 35 9.41 7.16 -14.24
C ARG A 35 9.38 8.50 -13.48
N ASP A 36 8.20 9.08 -13.32
CA ASP A 36 7.93 10.35 -12.63
C ASP A 36 7.73 10.20 -11.12
N VAL A 37 7.71 8.98 -10.59
CA VAL A 37 7.68 8.77 -9.13
C VAL A 37 9.00 9.23 -8.52
N ASP A 38 8.90 10.16 -7.57
CA ASP A 38 10.02 10.69 -6.81
C ASP A 38 10.06 10.14 -5.38
N GLU A 39 11.05 10.58 -4.62
CA GLU A 39 11.22 10.21 -3.22
C GLU A 39 10.00 10.57 -2.35
N ALA A 40 9.38 11.73 -2.60
CA ALA A 40 8.19 12.16 -1.88
C ALA A 40 7.00 11.22 -2.16
N GLY A 41 6.84 10.79 -3.42
CA GLY A 41 5.85 9.79 -3.81
C GLY A 41 6.06 8.45 -3.13
N VAL A 42 7.31 7.96 -3.07
CA VAL A 42 7.64 6.72 -2.36
C VAL A 42 7.34 6.83 -0.86
N ARG A 43 7.72 7.95 -0.23
CA ARG A 43 7.47 8.17 1.19
C ARG A 43 5.97 8.21 1.52
N ARG A 44 5.16 8.91 0.72
CA ARG A 44 3.69 8.90 0.89
C ARG A 44 3.11 7.49 0.78
N ALA A 45 3.57 6.70 -0.19
CA ALA A 45 3.12 5.31 -0.35
C ALA A 45 3.51 4.43 0.85
N ALA A 46 4.70 4.63 1.40
CA ALA A 46 5.17 3.92 2.59
C ALA A 46 4.36 4.31 3.85
N GLU A 47 4.09 5.60 4.04
CA GLU A 47 3.26 6.12 5.15
C GLU A 47 1.83 5.58 5.08
N ALA A 48 1.21 5.61 3.90
CA ALA A 48 -0.14 5.05 3.69
C ALA A 48 -0.17 3.54 3.99
N LEU A 49 0.84 2.79 3.54
CA LEU A 49 0.94 1.36 3.81
C LEU A 49 1.18 1.06 5.29
N ALA A 50 2.02 1.84 5.98
CA ALA A 50 2.24 1.69 7.42
C ALA A 50 0.95 1.96 8.20
N GLY A 51 0.23 3.04 7.87
CA GLY A 51 -1.06 3.35 8.47
C GLY A 51 -2.12 2.26 8.21
N ALA A 52 -2.14 1.68 7.01
CA ALA A 52 -3.04 0.56 6.68
C ALA A 52 -2.71 -0.73 7.45
N LEU A 53 -1.47 -0.88 7.93
CA LEU A 53 -1.01 -2.04 8.70
C LEU A 53 -0.97 -1.79 10.21
N ASP A 54 -1.27 -0.56 10.66
CA ASP A 54 -1.14 -0.10 12.05
C ASP A 54 0.29 -0.30 12.60
N LEU A 55 1.30 0.07 11.79
CA LEU A 55 2.74 -0.04 12.07
C LEU A 55 3.38 1.30 12.46
#